data_AF-A0AAJ5BH36-F1
#
_entry.id   AF-A0AAJ5BH36-F1
#
_cell.length_a   1.000
_cell.length_b   1.000
_cell.length_c   1.000
_cell.angle_alpha   90.00
_cell.angle_beta   90.00
_cell.angle_gamma   90.00
#
_symmetry.space_group_name_H-M   'P 1'
#
loop_
_entity.id
_entity.type
_entity.pdbx_description
1 polymer ?
#
loop_
_entity_poly.entity_id
_entity_poly.type
_entity_poly.pdbx_seq_one_letter_code
_entity_poly.pdbx_strand_id
1 'polypeptide(L)'
;MNMHSTKDPVHKSEGAHVCNDLCHLTRMSLKHAHNMKKAEAQSYWRRCMFFLAIAAIITFFFGIVFFSTPTLITYFIEMVISIMGITVAHAWFRITINNNYWHKSWYKHVNQLEKQLEQCSKKPVRMLSDLKSNQNQTHSLFLNKTLNIMFLLFWCMLPIISLMKFFYYFVYVNGVPLSLMNTLFLCIPFLIMVFLTIATNVFMCMFSSKDDAEIEDKELDISLQYKPNHH
;
A
#
# COMPACT_ATOMS: atom_id res chain seq x y z
N MET A 1 -25.77 -51.47 58.77
CA MET A 1 -24.89 -51.66 57.59
C MET A 1 -25.15 -50.49 56.66
N ASN A 2 -24.36 -49.41 56.77
CA ASN A 2 -24.51 -48.20 55.97
C ASN A 2 -23.57 -48.28 54.77
N MET A 3 -24.14 -48.34 53.57
CA MET A 3 -23.40 -48.20 52.30
C MET A 3 -23.23 -46.72 51.99
N HIS A 4 -22.01 -46.22 52.12
CA HIS A 4 -21.63 -44.90 51.63
C HIS A 4 -21.25 -45.02 50.15
N SER A 5 -22.10 -44.46 49.27
CA SER A 5 -21.83 -44.31 47.85
C SER A 5 -20.99 -43.05 47.62
N THR A 6 -19.68 -43.22 47.43
CA THR A 6 -18.79 -42.17 46.91
C THR A 6 -19.04 -41.98 45.42
N LYS A 7 -19.59 -40.81 45.04
CA LYS A 7 -19.62 -40.34 43.65
C LYS A 7 -18.38 -39.49 43.42
N ASP A 8 -17.46 -39.98 42.59
CA ASP A 8 -16.32 -39.19 42.10
C ASP A 8 -16.77 -38.16 41.05
N PRO A 9 -16.22 -36.94 41.04
CA PRO A 9 -16.49 -35.94 40.01
C PRO A 9 -15.49 -36.08 38.84
N VAL A 10 -15.80 -36.92 37.85
CA VAL A 10 -14.90 -37.20 36.70
C VAL A 10 -15.00 -36.19 35.55
N HIS A 11 -15.89 -35.19 35.58
CA HIS A 11 -16.14 -34.32 34.41
C HIS A 11 -15.43 -32.96 34.38
N LYS A 12 -14.39 -32.71 35.19
CA LYS A 12 -13.75 -31.36 35.25
C LYS A 12 -12.39 -31.22 34.55
N SER A 13 -11.78 -32.27 34.02
CA SER A 13 -10.41 -32.19 33.45
C SER A 13 -10.35 -31.93 31.94
N GLU A 14 -11.39 -32.27 31.17
CA GLU A 14 -11.37 -32.15 29.71
C GLU A 14 -11.38 -30.69 29.23
N GLY A 15 -12.21 -29.84 29.85
CA GLY A 15 -12.27 -28.42 29.51
C GLY A 15 -11.04 -27.60 29.97
N ALA A 16 -10.31 -28.07 30.99
CA ALA A 16 -9.12 -27.40 31.49
C ALA A 16 -7.90 -27.62 30.58
N HIS A 17 -7.76 -28.81 29.99
CA HIS A 17 -6.68 -29.13 29.05
C HIS A 17 -6.86 -28.40 27.71
N VAL A 18 -8.08 -28.39 27.18
CA VAL A 18 -8.41 -27.70 25.91
C VAL A 18 -8.19 -26.18 26.02
N CYS A 19 -8.52 -25.58 27.16
CA CYS A 19 -8.27 -24.15 27.40
C CYS A 19 -6.78 -23.83 27.48
N ASN A 20 -5.97 -24.73 28.04
CA ASN A 20 -4.53 -24.54 28.17
C ASN A 20 -3.80 -24.67 26.81
N ASP A 21 -4.20 -25.63 25.97
CA ASP A 21 -3.65 -25.82 24.63
C ASP A 21 -4.05 -24.67 23.68
N LEU A 22 -5.32 -24.23 23.74
CA LEU A 22 -5.78 -23.07 22.97
C LEU A 22 -5.03 -21.80 23.36
N CYS A 23 -4.86 -21.55 24.66
CA CYS A 23 -4.11 -20.41 25.18
C CYS A 23 -2.64 -20.42 24.72
N HIS A 24 -2.02 -21.60 24.71
CA HIS A 24 -0.65 -21.79 24.23
C HIS A 24 -0.54 -21.50 22.73
N LEU A 25 -1.48 -21.98 21.92
CA LEU A 25 -1.56 -21.70 20.49
C LEU A 25 -1.77 -20.21 20.20
N THR A 26 -2.68 -19.53 20.91
CA THR A 26 -2.92 -18.08 20.77
C THR A 26 -1.67 -17.26 21.13
N ARG A 27 -0.88 -17.69 22.11
CA ARG A 27 0.38 -17.03 22.47
C ARG A 27 1.43 -17.18 21.36
N MET A 28 1.52 -18.35 20.75
CA MET A 28 2.41 -18.59 19.62
C MET A 28 2.00 -17.80 18.38
N SER A 29 0.71 -17.74 18.06
CA SER A 29 0.20 -16.94 16.94
C SER A 29 0.43 -15.43 17.15
N LEU A 30 0.26 -14.93 18.37
CA LEU A 30 0.55 -13.53 18.72
C LEU A 30 2.03 -13.19 18.56
N LYS A 31 2.93 -14.08 19.01
CA LYS A 31 4.39 -13.94 18.79
C LYS A 31 4.73 -13.96 17.30
N HIS A 32 4.09 -14.84 16.53
CA HIS A 32 4.26 -14.92 15.08
C HIS A 32 3.81 -13.64 14.38
N ALA A 33 2.61 -13.13 14.72
CA ALA A 33 2.08 -11.88 14.18
C ALA A 33 3.02 -10.69 14.44
N HIS A 34 3.67 -10.64 15.60
CA HIS A 34 4.66 -9.61 15.90
C HIS A 34 5.92 -9.74 15.02
N ASN A 35 6.44 -10.95 14.83
CA ASN A 35 7.56 -11.20 13.94
C ASN A 35 7.23 -10.81 12.49
N MET A 36 6.00 -11.09 12.03
CA MET A 36 5.52 -10.65 10.72
C MET A 36 5.52 -9.13 10.59
N LYS A 37 5.09 -8.38 11.61
CA LYS A 37 5.16 -6.90 11.59
C LYS A 37 6.57 -6.37 11.43
N LYS A 38 7.55 -6.97 12.11
CA LYS A 38 8.95 -6.59 11.97
C LYS A 38 9.47 -6.88 10.55
N ALA A 39 9.15 -8.06 10.02
CA ALA A 39 9.54 -8.46 8.67
C ALA A 39 8.93 -7.53 7.61
N GLU A 40 7.64 -7.21 7.73
CA GLU A 40 6.94 -6.34 6.79
C GLU A 40 7.47 -4.90 6.85
N ALA A 41 7.71 -4.36 8.05
CA ALA A 41 8.32 -3.03 8.19
C ALA A 41 9.70 -2.95 7.50
N GLN A 42 10.50 -4.01 7.58
CA GLN A 42 11.80 -4.07 6.89
C GLN A 42 11.62 -4.17 5.37
N SER A 43 10.69 -4.99 4.90
CA SER A 43 10.37 -5.10 3.47
C SER A 43 9.86 -3.77 2.90
N TYR A 44 8.97 -3.10 3.62
CA TYR A 44 8.45 -1.78 3.26
C TYR A 44 9.57 -0.75 3.11
N TRP A 45 10.51 -0.70 4.05
CA TRP A 45 11.68 0.18 3.95
C TRP A 45 12.51 -0.07 2.70
N ARG A 46 12.73 -1.34 2.34
CA ARG A 46 13.45 -1.70 1.09
C ARG A 46 12.70 -1.22 -0.15
N ARG A 47 11.37 -1.39 -0.18
CA ARG A 47 10.51 -0.91 -1.28
C ARG A 47 10.59 0.62 -1.38
N CYS A 48 10.43 1.34 -0.28
CA CYS A 48 10.53 2.81 -0.26
C CYS A 48 11.88 3.32 -0.77
N MET A 49 13.00 2.71 -0.38
CA MET A 49 14.33 3.11 -0.86
C MET A 49 14.49 2.85 -2.37
N PHE A 50 13.91 1.77 -2.89
CA PHE A 50 13.91 1.49 -4.33
C PHE A 50 13.15 2.57 -5.12
N PHE A 51 11.93 2.93 -4.69
CA PHE A 51 11.16 3.99 -5.35
C PHE A 51 11.83 5.35 -5.22
N LEU A 52 12.41 5.66 -4.06
CA LEU A 52 13.17 6.89 -3.85
C LEU A 52 14.39 6.97 -4.78
N ALA A 53 15.14 5.88 -4.95
CA ALA A 53 16.30 5.83 -5.83
C ALA A 53 15.92 6.06 -7.29
N ILE A 54 14.88 5.36 -7.78
CA ILE A 54 14.38 5.55 -9.14
C ILE A 54 13.85 6.98 -9.33
N ALA A 55 13.06 7.48 -8.38
CA ALA A 55 12.55 8.84 -8.40
C ALA A 55 13.68 9.89 -8.45
N ALA A 56 14.75 9.69 -7.67
CA ALA A 56 15.91 10.58 -7.67
C ALA A 56 16.63 10.58 -9.02
N ILE A 57 16.82 9.40 -9.63
CA ILE A 57 17.43 9.26 -10.95
C ILE A 57 16.59 9.99 -12.01
N ILE A 58 15.28 9.73 -12.05
CA ILE A 58 14.38 10.36 -13.03
C ILE A 58 14.35 11.88 -12.82
N THR A 59 14.28 12.36 -11.58
CA THR A 59 14.30 13.79 -11.26
C THR A 59 15.61 14.45 -11.69
N PHE A 60 16.74 13.77 -11.49
CA PHE A 60 18.06 14.25 -11.91
C PHE A 60 18.17 14.36 -13.43
N PHE A 61 17.76 13.32 -14.16
CA PHE A 61 17.72 13.36 -15.63
C PHE A 61 16.76 14.44 -16.14
N PHE A 62 15.58 14.59 -15.52
CA PHE A 62 14.66 15.67 -15.86
C PHE A 62 15.31 17.03 -15.69
N GLY A 63 16.01 17.27 -14.57
CA GLY A 63 16.71 18.51 -14.30
C GLY A 63 17.78 18.83 -15.37
N ILE A 64 18.59 17.85 -15.76
CA ILE A 64 19.60 18.04 -16.82
C ILE A 64 18.93 18.48 -18.12
N VAL A 65 17.87 17.79 -18.54
CA VAL A 65 17.18 18.12 -19.80
C VAL A 65 16.48 19.46 -19.71
N PHE A 66 15.87 19.79 -18.57
CA PHE A 66 15.15 21.04 -18.33
C PHE A 66 16.04 22.28 -18.41
N PHE A 67 17.30 22.17 -17.99
CA PHE A 67 18.30 23.27 -18.05
C PHE A 67 19.18 23.22 -19.31
N SER A 68 19.01 22.23 -20.17
CA SER A 68 19.74 22.13 -21.44
C SER A 68 19.23 23.14 -22.47
N THR A 69 19.98 23.32 -23.56
CA THR A 69 19.63 24.26 -24.64
C THR A 69 18.23 23.95 -25.19
N PRO A 70 17.35 24.96 -25.31
CA PRO A 70 15.98 24.75 -25.75
C PRO A 70 15.92 24.33 -27.21
N THR A 71 15.58 23.07 -27.43
CA THR A 71 15.34 22.48 -28.76
C THR A 71 14.04 21.68 -28.73
N LEU A 72 13.47 21.40 -29.91
CA LEU A 72 12.27 20.58 -30.02
C LEU A 72 12.49 19.17 -29.45
N ILE A 73 13.69 18.62 -29.63
CA ILE A 73 14.09 17.31 -29.11
C ILE A 73 14.16 17.33 -27.59
N THR A 74 14.75 18.36 -26.97
CA THR A 74 14.84 18.45 -25.50
C THR A 74 13.45 18.50 -24.87
N TYR A 75 12.51 19.27 -25.43
CA TYR A 75 11.12 19.29 -24.91
C TYR A 75 10.39 17.96 -25.07
N PHE A 76 10.63 17.24 -26.17
CA PHE A 76 10.10 15.89 -26.34
C PHE A 76 10.66 14.93 -25.27
N ILE A 77 11.97 15.01 -25.00
CA ILE A 77 12.61 14.21 -23.95
C ILE A 77 12.09 14.59 -22.56
N GLU A 78 11.92 15.89 -22.24
CA GLU A 78 11.32 16.35 -20.98
C GLU A 78 9.94 15.70 -20.75
N MET A 79 9.13 15.63 -21.81
CA MET A 79 7.79 15.05 -21.79
C MET A 79 7.83 13.54 -21.53
N VAL A 80 8.71 12.80 -22.23
CA VAL A 80 8.92 11.35 -22.00
C VAL A 80 9.33 11.09 -20.54
N ILE A 81 10.30 11.84 -20.02
CA ILE A 81 10.78 11.69 -18.63
C ILE A 81 9.67 12.03 -17.64
N SER A 82 8.87 13.07 -17.91
CA SER A 82 7.73 13.44 -17.06
C SER A 82 6.70 12.31 -16.95
N ILE A 83 6.41 11.65 -18.06
CA ILE A 83 5.49 10.50 -18.11
C ILE A 83 6.06 9.32 -17.30
N MET A 84 7.36 9.04 -17.41
CA MET A 84 8.03 8.04 -16.57
C MET A 84 7.98 8.41 -15.08
N GLY A 85 8.08 9.69 -14.76
CA GLY A 85 7.90 10.16 -13.38
C GLY A 85 6.49 9.94 -12.84
N ILE A 86 5.45 10.12 -13.68
CA ILE A 86 4.06 9.82 -13.30
C ILE A 86 3.89 8.34 -12.96
N THR A 87 4.42 7.42 -13.78
CA THR A 87 4.27 5.98 -13.52
C THR A 87 4.94 5.58 -12.22
N VAL A 88 6.13 6.09 -11.94
CA VAL A 88 6.87 5.84 -10.70
C VAL A 88 6.15 6.45 -9.49
N ALA A 89 5.69 7.70 -9.58
CA ALA A 89 4.97 8.36 -8.50
C ALA A 89 3.64 7.65 -8.18
N HIS A 90 2.91 7.21 -9.21
CA HIS A 90 1.66 6.46 -9.01
C HIS A 90 1.92 5.09 -8.38
N ALA A 91 2.93 4.35 -8.85
CA ALA A 91 3.31 3.07 -8.24
C ALA A 91 3.69 3.23 -6.76
N TRP A 92 4.47 4.26 -6.43
CA TRP A 92 4.86 4.56 -5.05
C TRP A 92 3.67 4.94 -4.16
N PHE A 93 2.75 5.75 -4.68
CA PHE A 93 1.50 6.09 -3.99
C PHE A 93 0.67 4.84 -3.64
N ARG A 94 0.55 3.90 -4.58
CA ARG A 94 -0.20 2.65 -4.39
C ARG A 94 0.42 1.74 -3.34
N ILE A 95 1.74 1.62 -3.32
CA ILE A 95 2.43 0.83 -2.29
C ILE A 95 2.23 1.45 -0.91
N THR A 96 2.20 2.77 -0.81
CA THR A 96 1.93 3.47 0.44
C THR A 96 0.49 3.24 0.92
N ILE A 97 -0.48 3.23 0.01
CA ILE A 97 -1.87 2.87 0.33
C ILE A 97 -1.96 1.41 0.79
N ASN A 98 -1.35 0.48 0.06
CA ASN A 98 -1.39 -0.94 0.40
C ASN A 98 -0.79 -1.20 1.79
N ASN A 99 0.32 -0.53 2.13
CA ASN A 99 0.92 -0.62 3.45
C ASN A 99 -0.06 -0.15 4.55
N ASN A 100 -0.86 0.90 4.31
CA ASN A 100 -1.89 1.33 5.26
C ASN A 100 -2.98 0.27 5.46
N TYR A 101 -3.47 -0.35 4.38
CA TYR A 101 -4.46 -1.42 4.47
C TYR A 101 -3.93 -2.64 5.22
N TRP A 102 -2.71 -3.06 4.89
CA TRP A 102 -2.03 -4.14 5.58
C TRP A 102 -1.87 -3.87 7.08
N HIS A 103 -1.43 -2.66 7.45
CA HIS A 103 -1.33 -2.26 8.85
C HIS A 103 -2.69 -2.34 9.56
N LYS A 104 -3.76 -1.83 8.94
CA LYS A 104 -5.10 -1.86 9.52
C LYS A 104 -5.61 -3.28 9.72
N SER A 105 -5.44 -4.16 8.73
CA SER A 105 -5.80 -5.58 8.84
C SER A 105 -4.99 -6.28 9.94
N TRP A 106 -3.68 -6.04 9.99
CA TRP A 106 -2.82 -6.57 11.04
C TRP A 106 -3.28 -6.15 12.44
N TYR A 107 -3.63 -4.87 12.65
CA TYR A 107 -4.15 -4.39 13.93
C TYR A 107 -5.47 -5.07 14.32
N LYS A 108 -6.37 -5.31 13.35
CA LYS A 108 -7.63 -6.02 13.57
C LYS A 108 -7.35 -7.46 14.04
N HIS A 109 -6.46 -8.16 13.35
CA HIS A 109 -6.10 -9.55 13.66
C HIS A 109 -5.44 -9.68 15.04
N VAL A 110 -4.46 -8.84 15.35
CA VAL A 110 -3.78 -8.85 16.66
C VAL A 110 -4.74 -8.53 17.79
N ASN A 111 -5.64 -7.56 17.61
CA ASN A 111 -6.66 -7.23 18.61
C ASN A 111 -7.64 -8.39 18.87
N GLN A 112 -7.95 -9.21 17.85
CA GLN A 112 -8.74 -10.43 18.03
C GLN A 112 -7.98 -11.49 18.85
N LEU A 113 -6.71 -11.72 18.51
CA LEU A 113 -5.85 -12.66 19.24
C LEU A 113 -5.65 -12.26 20.71
N GLU A 114 -5.49 -10.98 20.98
CA GLU A 114 -5.37 -10.46 22.35
C GLU A 114 -6.65 -10.66 23.16
N LYS A 115 -7.82 -10.40 22.58
CA LYS A 115 -9.11 -10.66 23.25
C LYS A 115 -9.30 -12.15 23.58
N GLN A 116 -8.90 -13.04 22.67
CA GLN A 116 -8.93 -14.49 22.93
C GLN A 116 -7.99 -14.89 24.06
N LEU A 117 -6.80 -14.26 24.11
CA LEU A 117 -5.83 -14.51 25.18
C LEU A 117 -6.29 -13.96 26.54
N GLU A 118 -6.93 -12.80 26.57
CA GLU A 118 -7.55 -12.21 27.78
C GLU A 118 -8.66 -13.11 28.35
N GLN A 119 -9.41 -13.82 27.50
CA GLN A 119 -10.43 -14.78 27.95
C GLN A 119 -9.81 -16.04 28.57
N CYS A 120 -8.64 -16.46 28.10
CA CYS A 120 -7.94 -17.65 28.60
C CYS A 120 -7.08 -17.36 29.85
N SER A 121 -6.57 -16.13 29.99
CA SER A 121 -5.66 -15.72 31.06
C SER A 121 -6.38 -14.84 32.10
N LYS A 122 -6.40 -15.27 33.37
CA LYS A 122 -6.90 -14.44 34.50
C LYS A 122 -6.12 -13.13 34.72
N LYS A 123 -4.97 -12.97 34.05
CA LYS A 123 -4.22 -11.71 34.02
C LYS A 123 -4.50 -10.99 32.70
N PRO A 124 -4.81 -9.68 32.72
CA PRO A 124 -4.97 -8.89 31.51
C PRO A 124 -3.64 -8.87 30.75
N VAL A 125 -3.55 -9.62 29.65
CA VAL A 125 -2.42 -9.53 28.72
C VAL A 125 -2.73 -8.41 27.74
N ARG A 126 -2.66 -7.17 28.22
CA ARG A 126 -2.74 -6.00 27.33
C ARG A 126 -1.37 -5.73 26.74
N MET A 127 -1.07 -6.35 25.61
CA MET A 127 0.09 -5.96 24.80
C MET A 127 -0.23 -4.78 23.86
N LEU A 128 -1.50 -4.59 23.48
CA LEU A 128 -1.92 -3.40 22.74
C LEU A 128 -1.72 -2.10 23.50
N SER A 129 -1.71 -2.06 24.83
CA SER A 129 -1.56 -0.79 25.56
C SER A 129 -0.18 -0.15 25.37
N ASP A 130 0.88 -0.97 25.22
CA ASP A 130 2.20 -0.48 24.86
C ASP A 130 2.31 -0.12 23.37
N LEU A 131 1.53 -0.77 22.50
CA LEU A 131 1.42 -0.42 21.07
C LEU A 131 0.49 0.78 20.79
N LYS A 132 -0.43 1.10 21.71
CA LYS A 132 -1.38 2.24 21.62
C LYS A 132 -0.69 3.57 21.94
N SER A 133 0.49 3.53 22.57
CA SER A 133 1.44 4.65 22.66
C SER A 133 1.98 5.10 21.29
N ASN A 134 1.66 4.37 20.21
CA ASN A 134 2.09 4.68 18.85
C ASN A 134 1.10 5.56 18.06
N GLN A 135 0.54 6.60 18.69
CA GLN A 135 -0.10 7.72 17.98
C GLN A 135 0.85 8.36 16.94
N ASN A 136 2.16 8.18 17.11
CA ASN A 136 3.19 8.57 16.15
C ASN A 136 3.18 7.73 14.86
N GLN A 137 2.73 6.47 14.88
CA GLN A 137 2.64 5.63 13.67
C GLN A 137 1.51 6.09 12.73
N THR A 138 0.42 6.62 13.25
CA THR A 138 -0.60 7.26 12.40
C THR A 138 -0.06 8.53 11.75
N HIS A 139 0.66 9.38 12.50
CA HIS A 139 1.17 10.64 11.97
C HIS A 139 2.21 10.44 10.86
N SER A 140 3.11 9.45 10.99
CA SER A 140 4.10 9.14 9.96
C SER A 140 3.48 8.54 8.69
N LEU A 141 2.44 7.71 8.82
CA LEU A 141 1.68 7.19 7.67
C LEU A 141 0.91 8.29 6.93
N PHE A 142 0.30 9.23 7.66
CA PHE A 142 -0.37 10.39 7.05
C PHE A 142 0.64 11.30 6.33
N LEU A 143 1.78 11.61 6.95
CA LEU A 143 2.84 12.39 6.31
C LEU A 143 3.31 11.73 5.02
N ASN A 144 3.58 10.43 5.03
CA ASN A 144 4.04 9.74 3.84
C ASN A 144 2.95 9.68 2.74
N LYS A 145 1.68 9.51 3.11
CA LYS A 145 0.57 9.59 2.17
C LYS A 145 0.50 10.98 1.51
N THR A 146 0.59 12.04 2.31
CA THR A 146 0.56 13.43 1.81
C THR A 146 1.75 13.70 0.89
N LEU A 147 2.96 13.29 1.28
CA LEU A 147 4.16 13.45 0.45
C LEU A 147 4.03 12.75 -0.91
N ASN A 148 3.51 11.52 -0.94
CA ASN A 148 3.29 10.79 -2.19
C ASN A 148 2.23 11.47 -3.07
N ILE A 149 1.17 12.05 -2.49
CA ILE A 149 0.17 12.81 -3.25
C ILE A 149 0.81 14.07 -3.85
N MET A 150 1.57 14.84 -3.05
CA MET A 150 2.27 16.03 -3.52
C MET A 150 3.26 15.68 -4.64
N PHE A 151 3.98 14.57 -4.50
CA PHE A 151 4.91 14.09 -5.51
C PHE A 151 4.20 13.67 -6.80
N LEU A 152 3.08 12.97 -6.69
CA LEU A 152 2.25 12.62 -7.85
C LEU A 152 1.70 13.85 -8.57
N LEU A 153 1.18 14.83 -7.82
CA LEU A 153 0.71 16.10 -8.38
C LEU A 153 1.83 16.86 -9.10
N PHE A 154 3.02 16.91 -8.49
CA PHE A 154 4.21 17.49 -9.12
C PHE A 154 4.49 16.86 -10.48
N TRP A 155 4.53 15.52 -10.55
CA TRP A 155 4.76 14.81 -11.82
C TRP A 155 3.63 14.94 -12.83
N CYS A 156 2.38 15.13 -12.39
CA CYS A 156 1.26 15.41 -13.30
C CYS A 156 1.33 16.80 -13.93
N MET A 157 1.94 17.78 -13.25
CA MET A 157 2.06 19.16 -13.76
C MET A 157 3.19 19.32 -14.78
N LEU A 158 4.30 18.59 -14.62
CA LEU A 158 5.46 18.67 -15.53
C LEU A 158 5.15 18.41 -17.01
N PRO A 159 4.41 17.36 -17.42
CA PRO A 159 4.13 17.14 -18.84
C PRO A 159 3.25 18.23 -19.42
N ILE A 160 2.38 18.86 -18.62
CA ILE A 160 1.57 20.01 -19.05
C ILE A 160 2.49 21.20 -19.35
N ILE A 161 3.45 21.47 -18.46
CA ILE A 161 4.45 22.54 -18.65
C ILE A 161 5.31 22.26 -19.89
N SER A 162 5.84 21.04 -20.04
CA SER A 162 6.65 20.66 -21.20
C SER A 162 5.86 20.71 -22.50
N LEU A 163 4.56 20.35 -22.48
CA LEU A 163 3.68 20.50 -23.63
C LEU A 163 3.48 21.96 -24.02
N MET A 164 3.27 22.85 -23.05
CA MET A 164 3.15 24.29 -23.30
C MET A 164 4.44 24.90 -23.88
N LYS A 165 5.62 24.53 -23.34
CA LYS A 165 6.92 24.93 -23.88
C LYS A 165 7.12 24.45 -25.32
N PHE A 166 6.75 23.20 -25.57
CA PHE A 166 6.84 22.58 -26.89
C PHE A 166 6.00 23.36 -27.91
N PHE A 167 4.73 23.63 -27.60
CA PHE A 167 3.86 24.42 -28.48
C PHE A 167 4.36 25.86 -28.67
N TYR A 168 4.82 26.51 -27.60
CA TYR A 168 5.39 27.85 -27.68
C TYR A 168 6.58 27.88 -28.65
N TYR A 169 7.53 26.96 -28.51
CA TYR A 169 8.70 26.88 -29.39
C TYR A 169 8.30 26.53 -30.83
N PHE A 170 7.41 25.56 -31.00
CA PHE A 170 6.97 25.11 -32.31
C PHE A 170 6.27 26.20 -33.12
N VAL A 171 5.38 26.97 -32.49
CA VAL A 171 4.59 28.01 -33.17
C VAL A 171 5.38 29.31 -33.31
N TYR A 172 6.00 29.78 -32.23
CA TYR A 172 6.59 31.11 -32.18
C TYR A 172 8.00 31.17 -32.79
N VAL A 173 8.84 30.16 -32.52
CA VAL A 173 10.24 30.17 -32.95
C VAL A 173 10.39 29.64 -34.37
N ASN A 174 9.74 28.52 -34.69
CA ASN A 174 9.87 27.92 -36.02
C ASN A 174 9.02 28.62 -37.10
N GLY A 175 8.14 29.56 -36.70
CA GLY A 175 7.26 30.30 -37.62
C GLY A 175 6.35 29.39 -38.45
N VAL A 176 6.16 28.14 -38.03
CA VAL A 176 5.34 27.17 -38.76
C VAL A 176 3.89 27.59 -38.58
N PRO A 177 3.16 27.92 -39.66
CA PRO A 177 1.74 28.21 -39.55
C PRO A 177 1.07 26.99 -38.92
N LEU A 178 0.13 27.23 -38.01
CA LEU A 178 -0.58 26.20 -37.24
C LEU A 178 -1.49 25.37 -38.17
N SER A 179 -0.87 24.58 -39.05
CA SER A 179 -1.53 23.63 -39.93
C SER A 179 -2.03 22.49 -39.08
N LEU A 180 -3.32 22.20 -39.21
CA LEU A 180 -4.01 21.13 -38.50
C LEU A 180 -3.29 19.78 -38.66
N MET A 181 -2.66 19.52 -39.81
CA MET A 181 -1.91 18.28 -40.08
C MET A 181 -0.63 18.16 -39.25
N ASN A 182 0.12 19.26 -39.06
CA ASN A 182 1.35 19.26 -38.27
C ASN A 182 1.04 19.11 -36.78
N THR A 183 -0.03 19.75 -36.30
CA THR A 183 -0.50 19.60 -34.92
C THR A 183 -0.96 18.18 -34.64
N LEU A 184 -1.73 17.56 -35.55
CA LEU A 184 -2.18 16.17 -35.39
C LEU A 184 -1.00 15.19 -35.36
N PHE A 185 -0.03 15.34 -36.26
CA PHE A 185 1.15 14.46 -36.31
C PHE A 185 1.95 14.47 -34.98
N LEU A 186 2.00 15.61 -34.30
CA LEU A 186 2.68 15.76 -33.00
C LEU A 186 1.83 15.33 -31.81
N CYS A 187 0.52 15.56 -31.85
CA CYS A 187 -0.39 15.17 -30.78
C CYS A 187 -0.63 13.66 -30.71
N ILE A 188 -0.66 12.94 -31.83
CA ILE A 188 -0.92 11.50 -31.87
C ILE A 188 0.08 10.70 -31.01
N PRO A 189 1.41 10.79 -31.18
CA PRO A 189 2.35 10.02 -30.37
C PRO A 189 2.28 10.40 -28.88
N PHE A 190 2.01 11.67 -28.56
CA PHE A 190 1.79 12.11 -27.19
C PHE A 190 0.54 11.44 -26.58
N LEU A 191 -0.58 11.48 -27.29
CA LEU A 191 -1.83 10.84 -26.86
C LEU A 191 -1.66 9.33 -26.71
N ILE A 192 -0.89 8.67 -27.59
CA ILE A 192 -0.55 7.25 -27.46
C ILE A 192 0.27 7.02 -26.18
N MET A 193 1.30 7.82 -25.90
CA MET A 193 2.10 7.66 -24.68
C MET A 193 1.27 7.90 -23.41
N VAL A 194 0.42 8.92 -23.40
CA VAL A 194 -0.51 9.18 -22.30
C VAL A 194 -1.48 8.01 -22.14
N PHE A 195 -2.05 7.50 -23.23
CA PHE A 195 -2.94 6.35 -23.21
C PHE A 195 -2.23 5.10 -22.67
N LEU A 196 -1.02 4.78 -23.12
CA LEU A 196 -0.23 3.66 -22.62
C LEU A 196 0.10 3.81 -21.13
N THR A 197 0.34 5.04 -20.68
CA THR A 197 0.58 5.35 -19.27
C THR A 197 -0.67 5.15 -18.44
N ILE A 198 -1.83 5.61 -18.93
CA ILE A 198 -3.12 5.36 -18.27
C ILE A 198 -3.41 3.88 -18.25
N ALA A 199 -3.23 3.17 -19.37
CA ALA A 199 -3.48 1.73 -19.49
C ALA A 199 -2.61 0.91 -18.53
N THR A 200 -1.31 1.21 -18.45
CA THR A 200 -0.41 0.54 -17.49
C THR A 200 -0.79 0.85 -16.04
N ASN A 201 -1.16 2.09 -15.73
CA ASN A 201 -1.64 2.46 -14.40
C ASN A 201 -2.98 1.79 -14.05
N VAL A 202 -3.92 1.70 -14.97
CA VAL A 202 -5.22 1.00 -14.81
C VAL A 202 -5.00 -0.49 -14.65
N PHE A 203 -4.11 -1.09 -15.45
CA PHE A 203 -3.72 -2.48 -15.30
C PHE A 203 -3.17 -2.75 -13.89
N MET A 204 -2.26 -1.90 -13.41
CA MET A 204 -1.78 -1.96 -12.03
C MET A 204 -2.92 -1.79 -11.00
N CYS A 205 -3.92 -0.95 -11.29
CA CYS A 205 -5.12 -0.84 -10.44
C CYS A 205 -5.91 -2.15 -10.37
N MET A 206 -6.10 -2.79 -11.52
CA MET A 206 -6.92 -4.00 -11.65
C MET A 206 -6.30 -5.18 -10.89
N PHE A 207 -4.98 -5.36 -10.98
CA PHE A 207 -4.30 -6.41 -10.22
C PHE A 207 -4.40 -6.17 -8.70
N SER A 208 -4.15 -4.95 -8.25
CA SER A 208 -4.29 -4.61 -6.83
C SER A 208 -5.72 -4.78 -6.32
N SER A 209 -6.75 -4.41 -7.09
CA SER A 209 -8.15 -4.58 -6.65
C SER A 209 -8.59 -6.04 -6.61
N LYS A 210 -8.04 -6.88 -7.49
CA LYS A 210 -8.34 -8.31 -7.50
C LYS A 210 -7.80 -9.00 -6.26
N ASP A 211 -6.59 -8.62 -5.84
CA ASP A 211 -5.98 -9.12 -4.61
C ASP A 211 -6.81 -8.71 -3.37
N ASP A 212 -7.29 -7.46 -3.32
CA ASP A 212 -8.11 -6.95 -2.20
C ASP A 212 -9.45 -7.71 -2.08
N ALA A 213 -10.13 -7.98 -3.21
CA ALA A 213 -11.40 -8.70 -3.22
C ALA A 213 -11.25 -10.17 -2.79
N GLU A 214 -10.19 -10.85 -3.21
CA GLU A 214 -9.92 -12.24 -2.80
C GLU A 214 -9.59 -12.34 -1.30
N ILE A 215 -8.96 -11.32 -0.73
CA ILE A 215 -8.66 -11.25 0.71
C ILE A 215 -9.95 -11.06 1.52
N GLU A 216 -10.86 -10.18 1.09
CA GLU A 216 -12.14 -9.96 1.78
C GLU A 216 -13.03 -11.21 1.77
N ASP A 217 -13.07 -11.93 0.66
CA ASP A 217 -13.85 -13.18 0.54
C ASP A 217 -13.30 -14.27 1.48
N LYS A 218 -11.97 -14.42 1.54
CA LYS A 218 -11.33 -15.32 2.51
C LYS A 218 -11.56 -14.92 3.96
N GLU A 219 -11.53 -13.62 4.29
CA GLU A 219 -11.88 -13.14 5.64
C GLU A 219 -13.35 -13.47 5.98
N LEU A 220 -14.25 -13.33 5.02
CA LEU A 220 -15.67 -13.62 5.19
C LEU A 220 -15.89 -15.11 5.44
N ASP A 221 -15.28 -15.98 4.65
CA ASP A 221 -15.35 -17.44 4.81
C ASP A 221 -14.84 -17.91 6.18
N ILE A 222 -13.69 -17.38 6.62
CA ILE A 222 -13.15 -17.67 7.95
C ILE A 222 -14.13 -17.18 9.04
N SER A 223 -14.73 -16.00 8.87
CA SER A 223 -15.69 -15.47 9.84
C SER A 223 -16.98 -16.29 9.93
N LEU A 224 -17.41 -16.88 8.82
CA LEU A 224 -18.57 -17.77 8.76
C LEU A 224 -18.26 -19.14 9.40
N GLN A 225 -17.06 -19.69 9.17
CA GLN A 225 -16.64 -20.95 9.80
C GLN A 225 -16.54 -20.85 11.33
N TYR A 226 -16.14 -19.70 11.86
CA TYR A 226 -15.96 -19.49 13.30
C TYR A 226 -17.17 -18.87 14.00
N LYS A 227 -18.29 -18.63 13.30
CA LYS A 227 -19.51 -18.15 13.95
C LYS A 227 -20.03 -19.28 14.85
N PRO A 228 -20.00 -19.13 16.20
CA PRO A 228 -20.49 -20.19 17.07
C PRO A 228 -21.96 -20.40 16.79
N ASN A 229 -22.34 -21.65 16.49
CA ASN A 229 -23.73 -22.08 16.43
C ASN A 229 -24.34 -21.89 17.83
N HIS A 230 -24.85 -20.69 18.10
CA HIS A 230 -25.77 -20.46 19.21
C HIS A 230 -27.14 -20.98 18.77
N HIS A 231 -27.35 -22.26 19.01
CA HIS A 231 -28.67 -22.88 19.12
C HIS A 231 -28.77 -23.52 20.50
#